data_AF-A0A5P0ZI74-F1
#
_entry.id   AF-A0A5P0ZI74-F1
#
_cell.length_a   1.000
_cell.length_b   1.000
_cell.length_c   1.000
_cell.angle_alpha   90.00
_cell.angle_beta   90.00
_cell.angle_gamma   90.00
#
_symmetry.space_group_name_H-M   'P 1'
#
loop_
_entity.id
_entity.type
_entity.pdbx_description
1 polymer ?
#
loop_
_entity_poly.entity_id
_entity_poly.type
_entity_poly.pdbx_seq_one_letter_code
_entity_poly.pdbx_strand_id
1 'polypeptide(L)'
;MKNKSEMSDGDFQKLIRICMNDLTIQRTLLENDMQEQRDDLRTLEQDQAIDKLERRIMLIKKDYEHYSQFADPSFADQEIQY
;
A
#
# COMPACT_ATOMS: atom_id res chain seq x y z
N MET A 1 13.94 13.74 14.63
CA MET A 1 13.73 12.60 13.69
C MET A 1 15.09 12.15 13.21
N LYS A 2 15.34 10.84 13.12
CA LYS A 2 16.58 10.32 12.52
C LYS A 2 16.51 10.45 11.00
N ASN A 3 17.61 10.81 10.35
CA ASN A 3 17.72 10.98 8.91
C ASN A 3 18.08 9.66 8.21
N LYS A 4 17.76 9.53 6.92
CA LYS A 4 18.16 8.37 6.10
C LYS A 4 19.67 8.10 6.17
N SER A 5 20.48 9.14 6.32
CA SER A 5 21.94 9.05 6.46
C SER A 5 22.40 8.32 7.73
N GLU A 6 21.51 8.11 8.69
CA GLU A 6 21.78 7.41 9.96
C GLU A 6 21.26 5.96 9.94
N MET A 7 20.73 5.50 8.80
CA MET A 7 20.11 4.19 8.63
C MET A 7 20.98 3.30 7.74
N SER A 8 21.14 2.02 8.09
CA SER A 8 21.80 1.07 7.21
C SER A 8 20.94 0.79 5.98
N ASP A 9 21.55 0.38 4.87
CA ASP A 9 20.78 -0.03 3.68
C ASP A 9 19.81 -1.18 4.00
N GLY A 10 20.19 -2.09 4.91
CA GLY A 10 19.31 -3.17 5.36
C GLY A 10 18.09 -2.68 6.14
N ASP A 11 18.26 -1.68 7.02
CA ASP A 11 17.13 -1.07 7.72
C ASP A 11 16.21 -0.31 6.76
N PHE A 12 16.79 0.36 5.75
CA PHE A 12 16.02 1.01 4.70
C PHE A 12 15.19 -0.01 3.91
N GLN A 13 15.79 -1.13 3.50
CA GLN A 13 15.06 -2.18 2.76
C GLN A 13 13.95 -2.83 3.60
N LYS A 14 14.16 -3.02 4.93
CA LYS A 14 13.10 -3.45 5.85
C LYS A 14 11.93 -2.46 5.88
N LEU A 15 12.21 -1.16 5.98
CA LEU A 15 11.16 -0.12 5.96
C LEU A 15 10.40 -0.08 4.64
N ILE A 16 11.10 -0.21 3.50
CA ILE A 16 10.46 -0.30 2.18
C ILE A 16 9.51 -1.50 2.14
N ARG A 17 9.94 -2.68 2.62
CA ARG A 17 9.07 -3.87 2.68
C ARG A 17 7.85 -3.67 3.58
N ILE A 18 8.03 -3.09 4.77
CA ILE A 18 6.92 -2.80 5.69
C ILE A 18 5.92 -1.85 5.01
N CYS A 19 6.40 -0.77 4.39
CA CYS A 19 5.55 0.19 3.69
C CYS A 19 4.80 -0.45 2.52
N MET A 20 5.48 -1.27 1.72
CA MET A 20 4.88 -1.99 0.59
C MET A 20 3.80 -2.98 1.05
N ASN A 21 4.02 -3.69 2.16
CA ASN A 21 3.03 -4.57 2.75
C ASN A 21 1.81 -3.79 3.28
N ASP A 22 2.05 -2.67 3.98
CA ASP A 22 0.97 -1.80 4.46
C ASP A 22 0.12 -1.25 3.30
N LEU A 23 0.74 -0.74 2.23
CA LEU A 23 0.04 -0.29 1.03
C LEU A 23 -0.78 -1.41 0.38
N THR A 24 -0.26 -2.64 0.38
CA THR A 24 -0.99 -3.82 -0.11
C THR A 24 -2.23 -4.11 0.73
N ILE A 25 -2.09 -4.08 2.07
CA ILE A 25 -3.20 -4.30 3.00
C ILE A 25 -4.26 -3.20 2.82
N GLN A 26 -3.85 -1.93 2.80
CA GLN A 26 -4.77 -0.81 2.61
C GLN A 26 -5.53 -0.91 1.29
N ARG A 27 -4.84 -1.29 0.21
CA ARG A 27 -5.49 -1.53 -1.08
C ARG A 27 -6.55 -2.62 -0.99
N THR A 28 -6.22 -3.77 -0.39
CA THR A 28 -7.16 -4.88 -0.22
C THR A 28 -8.40 -4.45 0.56
N LEU A 29 -8.24 -3.69 1.65
CA LEU A 29 -9.38 -3.18 2.42
C LEU A 29 -10.28 -2.27 1.57
N LEU A 30 -9.70 -1.34 0.81
CA LEU A 30 -10.47 -0.44 -0.05
C LEU A 30 -11.15 -1.16 -1.22
N GLU A 31 -10.51 -2.19 -1.78
CA GLU A 31 -11.09 -3.02 -2.84
C GLU A 31 -12.29 -3.82 -2.30
N ASN A 32 -12.22 -4.31 -1.06
CA ASN A 32 -13.35 -4.96 -0.39
C ASN A 32 -14.49 -3.97 -0.14
N ASP A 33 -14.20 -2.80 0.44
CA ASP A 33 -15.21 -1.75 0.68
C ASP A 33 -15.90 -1.33 -0.63
N MET A 34 -15.13 -1.21 -1.72
CA MET A 34 -15.67 -0.86 -3.04
C MET A 34 -16.57 -1.96 -3.60
N GLN A 35 -16.24 -3.23 -3.35
CA GLN A 35 -17.08 -4.35 -3.75
C GLN A 35 -18.40 -4.34 -2.97
N GLU A 36 -18.37 -4.11 -1.66
CA GLU A 36 -19.58 -3.96 -0.84
C GLU A 36 -20.49 -2.84 -1.36
N GLN A 37 -19.94 -1.66 -1.68
CA GLN A 37 -20.71 -0.54 -2.25
C GLN A 37 -21.33 -0.85 -3.62
N ARG A 38 -20.72 -1.75 -4.40
CA ARG A 38 -21.21 -2.13 -5.74
C ARG A 38 -22.30 -3.20 -5.68
N ASP A 39 -22.29 -4.04 -4.66
CA ASP A 39 -23.26 -5.13 -4.47
C ASP A 39 -24.60 -4.62 -3.91
N ASP A 40 -24.60 -3.45 -3.26
CA ASP A 40 -25.81 -2.77 -2.82
C ASP A 40 -26.55 -2.04 -3.96
N LEU A 41 -27.82 -1.66 -3.72
CA LEU A 41 -28.74 -1.08 -4.70
C LEU A 41 -28.30 0.33 -5.14
N ARG A 42 -27.68 0.44 -6.33
CA ARG A 42 -27.05 1.67 -6.85
C ARG A 42 -27.85 2.96 -6.61
N THR A 43 -27.36 3.76 -5.66
CA THR A 43 -27.80 5.14 -5.40
C THR A 43 -26.74 6.17 -5.85
N LEU A 44 -27.15 7.43 -6.03
CA LEU A 44 -26.23 8.54 -6.30
C LEU A 44 -25.16 8.69 -5.20
N GLU A 45 -25.49 8.36 -3.95
CA GLU A 45 -24.55 8.40 -2.83
C GLU A 45 -23.49 7.31 -2.94
N GLN A 46 -23.88 6.11 -3.39
CA GLN A 46 -22.96 5.00 -3.66
C GLN A 46 -22.03 5.29 -4.82
N ASP A 47 -22.52 5.89 -5.91
CA ASP A 47 -21.66 6.30 -7.03
C ASP A 47 -20.55 7.26 -6.55
N GLN A 48 -20.89 8.23 -5.69
CA GLN A 48 -19.91 9.14 -5.09
C GLN A 48 -18.94 8.43 -4.12
N ALA A 49 -19.41 7.42 -3.40
CA ALA A 49 -18.56 6.63 -2.50
C ALA A 49 -17.56 5.79 -3.30
N ILE A 50 -18.02 5.13 -4.37
CA ILE A 50 -17.20 4.35 -5.30
C ILE A 50 -16.14 5.25 -5.93
N ASP A 51 -16.49 6.42 -6.44
CA ASP A 51 -15.53 7.37 -7.03
C ASP A 51 -14.42 7.77 -6.05
N LYS A 52 -14.76 7.96 -4.77
CA LYS A 52 -13.77 8.28 -3.72
C LYS A 52 -12.84 7.10 -3.44
N LEU A 53 -13.39 5.89 -3.37
CA LEU A 53 -12.62 4.67 -3.17
C LEU A 53 -11.67 4.42 -4.34
N GLU A 54 -12.14 4.58 -5.59
CA GLU A 54 -11.33 4.43 -6.79
C GLU A 54 -10.15 5.40 -6.83
N ARG A 55 -10.39 6.69 -6.51
CA ARG A 55 -9.31 7.68 -6.40
C ARG A 55 -8.28 7.28 -5.35
N ARG A 56 -8.71 6.76 -4.20
CA ARG A 56 -7.79 6.36 -3.13
C ARG A 56 -6.98 5.13 -3.50
N ILE A 57 -7.60 4.14 -4.15
CA ILE A 57 -6.92 2.96 -4.71
C ILE A 57 -5.87 3.40 -5.74
N MET A 58 -6.18 4.37 -6.61
CA MET A 58 -5.24 4.89 -7.59
C MET A 58 -4.00 5.52 -6.93
N LEU A 59 -4.19 6.30 -5.86
CA LEU A 59 -3.08 6.91 -5.13
C LEU A 59 -2.18 5.84 -4.49
N ILE A 60 -2.77 4.82 -3.85
CA ILE A 60 -2.01 3.71 -3.26
C ILE A 60 -1.24 2.94 -4.32
N LYS A 61 -1.83 2.68 -5.49
CA LYS A 61 -1.13 2.03 -6.61
C LYS A 61 0.08 2.85 -7.06
N LYS A 62 -0.09 4.16 -7.19
CA LYS A 62 1.00 5.08 -7.56
C LYS A 62 2.13 5.08 -6.53
N ASP A 63 1.78 5.11 -5.23
CA ASP A 63 2.77 5.08 -4.15
C ASP A 63 3.51 3.74 -4.11
N TYR A 64 2.78 2.63 -4.28
CA TYR A 64 3.37 1.30 -4.38
C TYR A 64 4.33 1.18 -5.57
N GLU A 65 3.92 1.63 -6.75
CA GLU A 65 4.77 1.69 -7.95
C GLU A 65 6.01 2.55 -7.71
N HIS A 66 5.87 3.69 -7.02
CA HIS A 66 7.01 4.52 -6.67
C HIS A 66 7.97 3.80 -5.72
N TYR A 67 7.48 3.22 -4.62
CA TYR A 67 8.34 2.58 -3.63
C TYR A 67 8.98 1.29 -4.12
N SER A 68 8.32 0.56 -5.02
CA SER A 68 8.87 -0.63 -5.67
C SER A 68 10.19 -0.36 -6.40
N GLN A 69 10.42 0.87 -6.87
CA GLN A 69 11.67 1.26 -7.53
C GLN A 69 12.87 1.28 -6.58
N PHE A 70 12.62 1.35 -5.27
CA PHE A 70 13.67 1.36 -4.24
C PHE A 70 13.81 0.00 -3.53
N ALA A 71 12.92 -0.95 -3.81
CA ALA A 71 12.99 -2.29 -3.26
C ALA A 71 14.09 -3.07 -3.98
N ASP A 72 15.02 -3.63 -3.21
CA ASP A 72 16.04 -4.52 -3.74
C ASP A 72 15.47 -5.95 -3.86
N PRO A 73 15.36 -6.53 -5.07
CA PRO A 73 14.87 -7.90 -5.26
C PRO A 73 15.72 -8.96 -4.60
N SER A 74 17.02 -8.67 -4.39
CA SER A 74 17.99 -9.57 -3.79
C SER A 74 17.99 -9.51 -2.25
N PHE A 75 17.27 -8.56 -1.65
CA PHE A 75 17.10 -8.44 -0.20
C PHE A 75 16.12 -9.49 0.39
N ALA A 76 15.97 -10.65 -0.27
CA ALA A 76 15.04 -11.69 0.12
C ALA A 76 15.56 -12.54 1.30
N ASP A 77 14.70 -12.64 2.32
CA ASP A 77 14.58 -13.77 3.24
C ASP A 77 15.64 -13.96 4.31
N GLN A 78 16.13 -12.89 4.94
CA GLN A 78 16.59 -13.05 6.32
C GLN A 78 15.36 -13.23 7.20
N GLU A 79 15.06 -14.49 7.54
CA GLU A 79 14.22 -14.85 8.67
C GLU A 79 14.56 -13.92 9.83
N ILE A 80 13.59 -13.13 10.27
CA ILE A 80 13.69 -12.41 11.53
C ILE A 80 13.62 -13.49 12.61
N GLN A 81 14.77 -14.01 13.04
CA GLN A 81 14.83 -14.82 14.25
C GLN A 81 14.62 -13.89 15.44
N TYR A 82 13.49 -14.09 16.13
CA TYR A 82 13.15 -13.44 17.39
C TYR A 82 13.90 -14.07 18.56
#